data_AF-A0A916UE86-F1
#
_entry.id   AF-A0A916UE86-F1
#
_cell.length_a   1.000
_cell.length_b   1.000
_cell.length_c   1.000
_cell.angle_alpha   90.00
_cell.angle_beta   90.00
_cell.angle_gamma   90.00
#
_symmetry.space_group_name_H-M   'P 1'
#
loop_
_entity.id
_entity.type
_entity.pdbx_description
1 polymer ?
#
loop_
_entity_poly.entity_id
_entity_poly.type
_entity_poly.pdbx_seq_one_letter_code
_entity_poly.pdbx_strand_id
1 'polypeptide(L)' 'MSHVLSINDIRTAIRELRVREEEARKDGRDADANEIAERIRGYQEELAARP' A
#
# COMPACT_ATOMS: atom_id res chain seq x y z
N MET A 1 -3.59 -10.73 18.39
CA MET A 1 -4.73 -9.80 18.30
C MET A 1 -4.82 -9.35 16.85
N SER A 2 -5.85 -9.78 16.14
CA SER A 2 -6.10 -9.41 14.74
C SER A 2 -6.59 -7.96 14.69
N HIS A 3 -5.69 -7.02 14.42
CA HIS A 3 -6.07 -5.64 14.14
C HIS A 3 -6.86 -5.64 12.83
N VAL A 4 -8.18 -5.52 12.92
CA VAL A 4 -9.01 -5.11 11.79
C VAL A 4 -8.54 -3.70 11.46
N LEU A 5 -7.76 -3.55 10.39
CA LEU A 5 -7.34 -2.23 9.94
C LEU A 5 -8.60 -1.40 9.65
N SER A 6 -8.71 -0.25 10.31
CA SER A 6 -9.75 0.73 10.01
C SER A 6 -9.53 1.30 8.61
N ILE A 7 -10.58 1.85 7.99
CA ILE A 7 -10.46 2.56 6.69
C ILE A 7 -9.36 3.63 6.76
N ASN A 8 -9.25 4.32 7.90
CA ASN A 8 -8.21 5.33 8.11
C ASN A 8 -6.81 4.71 8.21
N ASP A 9 -6.68 3.53 8.82
CA ASP A 9 -5.41 2.81 8.90
C ASP A 9 -4.99 2.31 7.51
N ILE A 10 -5.94 1.79 6.72
CA ILE A 10 -5.69 1.34 5.34
C ILE A 10 -5.23 2.51 4.47
N ARG A 11 -5.88 3.68 4.58
CA ARG A 11 -5.47 4.90 3.87
C ARG A 11 -4.08 5.36 4.29
N THR A 12 -3.76 5.28 5.58
CA THR A 12 -2.44 5.64 6.11
C THR A 12 -1.37 4.69 5.58
N ALA A 13 -1.65 3.38 5.63
CA ALA A 13 -0.77 2.34 5.09
C ALA A 13 -0.51 2.53 3.59
N ILE A 14 -1.53 2.81 2.78
CA ILE A 14 -1.38 3.11 1.35
C ILE A 14 -0.44 4.31 1.14
N ARG A 15 -0.60 5.38 1.93
CA ARG A 15 0.23 6.58 1.80
C ARG A 15 1.70 6.27 2.11
N GLU A 16 1.97 5.55 3.18
CA GLU A 16 3.33 5.14 3.55
C GLU A 16 3.96 4.21 2.51
N LEU A 17 3.18 3.26 2.00
CA LEU A 17 3.63 2.36 0.94
C LEU A 17 3.97 3.11 -0.34
N ARG A 18 3.17 4.12 -0.73
CA ARG A 18 3.48 4.92 -1.92
C ARG A 18 4.80 5.68 -1.81
N VAL A 19 5.13 6.19 -0.61
CA VAL A 19 6.43 6.84 -0.38
C VAL A 19 7.56 5.83 -0.60
N ARG A 20 7.44 4.62 -0.03
CA ARG A 20 8.44 3.55 -0.21
C ARG A 20 8.54 3.05 -1.64
N GLU A 21 7.41 2.97 -2.36
CA GLU A 21 7.39 2.63 -3.79
C GLU A 21 8.19 3.65 -4.60
N GLU A 22 7.95 4.94 -4.37
CA GLU A 22 8.65 6.01 -5.07
C GLU A 22 10.15 6.00 -4.76
N GLU A 23 10.54 5.76 -3.51
CA GLU A 23 11.94 5.57 -3.11
C GLU A 23 12.57 4.36 -3.81
N ALA A 24 11.89 3.21 -3.82
CA ALA A 24 12.38 2.02 -4.52
C ALA A 24 12.58 2.25 -6.01
N ARG A 25 11.65 2.97 -6.68
CA ARG A 25 11.81 3.36 -8.09
C ARG A 25 12.99 4.31 -8.30
N LYS A 26 13.20 5.27 -7.41
CA LYS A 26 14.35 6.20 -7.47
C LYS A 26 15.69 5.46 -7.32
N ASP A 27 15.71 4.42 -6.49
CA ASP A 27 16.89 3.58 -6.28
C ASP A 27 17.10 2.52 -7.40
N GLY A 28 16.21 2.46 -8.40
CA GLY A 28 16.22 1.44 -9.46
C GLY A 28 15.83 0.04 -8.98
N ARG A 29 15.22 -0.07 -7.79
CA ARG A 29 14.71 -1.32 -7.20
C ARG A 29 13.29 -1.59 -7.70
N ASP A 30 13.15 -1.80 -9.01
CA ASP A 30 11.84 -1.95 -9.65
C ASP A 30 11.05 -3.16 -9.15
N ALA A 31 11.73 -4.25 -8.76
CA ALA A 31 11.08 -5.42 -8.18
C ALA A 31 10.38 -5.08 -6.86
N ASP A 32 11.07 -4.36 -5.95
CA ASP A 32 10.50 -3.91 -4.67
C ASP A 32 9.35 -2.94 -4.91
N ALA A 33 9.52 -1.99 -5.85
CA ALA A 33 8.47 -1.05 -6.21
C ALA A 33 7.21 -1.77 -6.71
N ASN A 34 7.37 -2.79 -7.55
CA ASN A 34 6.25 -3.56 -8.07
C ASN A 34 5.53 -4.34 -6.97
N GLU A 35 6.26 -4.98 -6.05
CA GLU A 35 5.64 -5.69 -4.92
C GLU A 35 4.86 -4.71 -4.01
N ILE A 36 5.42 -3.54 -3.76
CA ILE A 36 4.74 -2.50 -2.98
C ILE A 36 3.49 -2.00 -3.71
N ALA A 37 3.56 -1.81 -5.03
CA ALA A 37 2.42 -1.40 -5.86
C ALA A 37 1.28 -2.42 -5.81
N GLU A 38 1.61 -3.72 -5.88
CA GLU A 38 0.62 -4.80 -5.75
C GLU A 38 -0.05 -4.80 -4.38
N ARG A 39 0.71 -4.57 -3.30
CA ARG A 39 0.15 -4.46 -1.94
C ARG A 39 -0.77 -3.25 -1.81
N ILE A 40 -0.39 -2.10 -2.37
CA ILE A 40 -1.25 -0.90 -2.41
C ILE A 40 -2.56 -1.21 -3.11
N ARG A 41 -2.51 -1.92 -4.24
CA ARG A 41 -3.71 -2.30 -4.99
C ARG A 41 -4.66 -3.17 -4.16
N GLY A 42 -4.13 -4.16 -3.42
CA GLY A 42 -4.94 -4.97 -2.51
C GLY A 42 -5.67 -4.14 -1.45
N TYR A 43 -5.00 -3.15 -0.86
CA TYR A 43 -5.62 -2.22 0.08
C TYR A 43 -6.66 -1.30 -0.57
N GLN A 44 -6.46 -0.89 -1.82
CA GLN A 44 -7.44 -0.10 -2.56
C GLN A 44 -8.70 -0.91 -2.88
N GLU A 45 -8.54 -2.19 -3.24
CA GLU A 45 -9.65 -3.11 -3.47
C GLU A 45 -10.43 -3.34 -2.16
N GLU A 46 -9.74 -3.50 -1.03
CA GLU A 46 -10.38 -3.58 0.29
C GLU A 46 -11.15 -2.31 0.66
N LEU A 47 -10.61 -1.12 0.35
CA LEU A 47 -11.32 0.15 0.52
C LEU A 47 -12.55 0.25 -0.38
N ALA A 48 -12.46 -0.20 -1.63
CA ALA A 48 -13.57 -0.16 -2.58
C ALA A 48 -14.68 -1.14 -2.21
N ALA A 49 -14.35 -2.26 -1.56
CA ALA A 49 -15.30 -3.23 -1.06
C ALA A 49 -16.03 -2.79 0.22
N ARG A 50 -15.53 -1.75 0.91
CA ARG A 50 -16.18 -1.18 2.10
C ARG A 50 -17.11 -0.02 1.69
N PRO A 51 -18.40 -0.07 2.06
CA PRO A 51 -19.41 0.90 1.62
C PRO A 51 -19.25 2.29 2.26
#